data_AF-A0A7X9SQM0-F1
#
_entry.id   AF-A0A7X9SQM0-F1
#
_cell.length_a   1.000
_cell.length_b   1.000
_cell.length_c   1.000
_cell.angle_alpha   90.00
_cell.angle_beta   90.00
_cell.angle_gamma   90.00
#
_symmetry.space_group_name_H-M   'P 1'
#
loop_
_entity.id
_entity.type
_entity.pdbx_description
1 polymer ?
#
loop_
_entity_poly.entity_id
_entity_poly.type
_entity_poly.pdbx_seq_one_letter_code
_entity_poly.pdbx_strand_id
1 'polypeptide(L)' 'MKHGKKPTREQRIFLISKGYEVKCYLVVKNTSDELVILNKETGQTEIVRRF' A
#
# COMPACT_ATOMS: atom_id res chain seq x y z
N MET A 1 6.65 1.39 -16.37
CA MET A 1 6.39 2.05 -15.08
C MET A 1 5.47 1.14 -14.26
N LYS A 2 5.90 0.58 -13.13
CA LYS A 2 5.03 -0.30 -12.30
C LYS A 2 3.81 0.52 -11.84
N HIS A 3 2.60 0.09 -12.18
CA HIS A 3 1.33 0.84 -12.11
C HIS A 3 0.77 1.02 -10.69
N GLY A 4 1.46 1.75 -9.82
CA GLY A 4 1.00 2.06 -8.47
C GLY A 4 0.54 3.52 -8.30
N LYS A 5 -0.58 3.74 -7.62
CA LYS A 5 -1.05 5.08 -7.21
C LYS A 5 -0.46 5.45 -5.85
N LYS A 6 -0.27 6.74 -5.58
CA LYS A 6 0.09 7.20 -4.24
C LYS A 6 -1.05 6.86 -3.26
N PRO A 7 -0.76 6.34 -2.06
CA PRO A 7 -1.77 6.07 -1.05
C PRO A 7 -2.54 7.35 -0.69
N THR A 8 -3.87 7.25 -0.57
CA THR A 8 -4.76 8.30 -0.06
C THR A 8 -4.51 8.57 1.43
N ARG A 9 -5.09 9.64 1.99
CA ARG A 9 -4.92 9.95 3.43
C ARG A 9 -5.35 8.79 4.32
N GLU A 10 -6.50 8.18 4.05
CA GLU A 10 -7.03 7.03 4.80
C GLU A 10 -6.13 5.80 4.67
N GLN A 11 -5.68 5.50 3.45
CA GLN A 11 -4.73 4.39 3.21
C GLN A 11 -3.40 4.62 3.93
N ARG A 12 -2.92 5.87 4.04
CA ARG A 12 -1.72 6.20 4.82
C ARG A 12 -1.94 5.92 6.30
N ILE A 13 -3.05 6.40 6.86
CA ILE A 13 -3.36 6.17 8.28
C ILE A 13 -3.45 4.67 8.58
N PHE A 14 -4.11 3.90 7.70
CA PHE A 14 -4.20 2.45 7.81
C PHE A 14 -2.84 1.74 7.70
N LEU A 15 -2.00 2.14 6.75
CA LEU A 15 -0.67 1.55 6.60
C LEU A 15 0.24 1.90 7.80
N ILE A 16 0.17 3.13 8.30
CA ILE A 16 0.90 3.56 9.51
C ILE A 16 0.43 2.76 10.72
N SER A 17 -0.89 2.52 10.89
CA SER A 17 -1.40 1.73 12.01
C SER A 17 -0.98 0.25 11.94
N LYS A 18 -0.53 -0.21 10.77
CA LYS A 18 0.07 -1.53 10.55
C LYS A 18 1.61 -1.53 10.61
N GLY A 19 2.24 -0.38 10.86
CA GLY A 19 3.69 -0.25 11.00
C GLY A 19 4.45 -0.02 9.69
N TYR A 20 3.77 0.28 8.58
CA TYR A 20 4.41 0.50 7.28
C TYR A 20 4.93 1.93 7.11
N GLU A 21 6.12 2.06 6.52
CA GLU A 21 6.65 3.35 6.07
C GLU A 21 6.05 3.77 4.71
N VAL A 22 4.92 4.48 4.77
CA VAL A 22 4.08 4.75 3.59
C VAL A 22 4.78 5.53 2.46
N LYS A 23 5.86 6.26 2.76
CA LYS A 23 6.64 6.98 1.74
C LYS A 23 7.26 6.04 0.71
N CYS A 24 7.61 4.82 1.11
CA CYS A 24 8.25 3.84 0.24
C CYS A 24 7.23 3.04 -0.60
N TYR A 25 5.94 3.12 -0.28
CA TYR A 25 4.91 2.29 -0.91
C TYR A 25 4.02 3.02 -1.93
N LEU A 26 3.54 2.27 -2.92
CA LEU A 26 2.47 2.63 -3.85
C LEU A 26 1.34 1.62 -3.73
N VAL A 27 0.09 2.05 -3.94
CA VAL A 27 -1.07 1.15 -3.98
C VAL A 27 -1.26 0.64 -5.40
N VAL A 28 -1.23 -0.67 -5.59
CA VAL A 28 -1.41 -1.33 -6.89
C VAL A 28 -2.84 -1.86 -7.04
N LYS A 29 -3.45 -2.33 -5.96
CA LYS A 29 -4.84 -2.80 -5.93
C LYS A 29 -5.52 -2.35 -4.66
N ASN A 30 -6.77 -1.89 -4.77
CA ASN A 30 -7.57 -1.40 -3.66
C ASN A 30 -8.98 -1.94 -3.83
N THR A 31 -9.30 -3.01 -3.09
CA THR A 31 -10.64 -3.62 -3.05
C THR A 31 -11.23 -3.51 -1.65
N SER A 32 -12.45 -4.00 -1.45
CA SER A 32 -13.06 -4.11 -0.12
C SER A 32 -12.22 -4.98 0.81
N ASP A 33 -11.66 -6.07 0.27
CA ASP A 33 -11.08 -7.14 1.09
C ASP A 33 -9.56 -7.00 1.24
N GLU A 34 -8.90 -6.48 0.21
CA GLU A 34 -7.44 -6.36 0.16
C GLU A 34 -6.93 -5.02 -0.39
N LEU A 35 -5.83 -4.57 0.22
CA LEU A 35 -5.00 -3.47 -0.25
C LEU A 35 -3.63 -4.03 -0.64
N VAL A 36 -3.32 -4.05 -1.93
CA VAL A 36 -2.01 -4.49 -2.42
C VAL A 36 -1.10 -3.28 -2.58
N ILE A 37 0.02 -3.31 -1.88
CA ILE A 37 1.05 -2.26 -1.92
C ILE A 37 2.31 -2.78 -2.62
N LEU A 38 3.05 -1.86 -3.25
CA LEU A 38 4.33 -2.09 -3.91
C LEU A 38 5.38 -1.21 -3.23
N ASN A 39 6.42 -1.82 -2.70
CA ASN A 39 7.60 -1.11 -2.25
C ASN A 39 8.39 -0.61 -3.48
N LYS A 40 8.64 0.70 -3.55
CA LYS A 40 9.35 1.35 -4.66
C LYS A 40 10.84 1.05 -4.69
N GLU A 41 11.42 0.73 -3.54
CA GLU A 41 12.86 0.48 -3.39
C GLU A 41 13.19 -0.96 -3.73
N THR A 42 12.45 -1.91 -3.17
CA THR A 42 12.68 -3.35 -3.40
C THR A 42 11.91 -3.90 -4.59
N GLY A 43 10.87 -3.21 -5.04
CA GLY A 43 9.98 -3.66 -6.11
C GLY A 43 9.06 -4.81 -5.72
N GLN A 44 9.01 -5.18 -4.43
CA GLN A 44 8.18 -6.25 -3.87
C GLN A 44 6.76 -5.78 -3.59
N THR A 45 5.80 -6.67 -3.76
CA THR A 45 4.38 -6.40 -3.45
C THR A 45 3.94 -7.14 -2.20
N GLU A 46 3.13 -6.47 -1.39
CA GLU A 46 2.54 -7.02 -0.16
C GLU A 46 1.03 -6.85 -0.17
N ILE A 47 0.32 -7.82 0.41
CA ILE A 47 -1.14 -7.80 0.54
C ILE A 47 -1.48 -7.45 1.98
N VAL A 48 -2.10 -6.29 2.18
CA VAL A 48 -2.60 -5.84 3.48
C VAL A 48 -4.10 -6.07 3.53
N ARG A 49 -4.53 -7.08 4.28
CA ARG A 49 -5.95 -7.43 4.45
C ARG A 49 -6.69 -6.37 5.27
N ARG A 50 -7.86 -5.96 4.80
CA ARG A 50 -8.82 -5.14 5.56
C ARG A 50 -9.73 -6.12 6.31
N PHE A 51 -9.72 -6.05 7.63
CA PHE A 51 -10.64 -6.78 8.49
C PHE A 51 -11.86 -5.91 8.79
#